data_AF-A0A0Q4GCT0-F1
#
_entry.id   AF-A0A0Q4GCT0-F1
#
_cell.length_a   1.000
_cell.length_b   1.000
_cell.length_c   1.000
_cell.angle_alpha   90.00
_cell.angle_beta   90.00
_cell.angle_gamma   90.00
#
_symmetry.space_group_name_H-M   'P 1'
#
loop_
_entity.id
_entity.type
_entity.pdbx_description
1 polymer ?
#
loop_
_entity_poly.entity_id
_entity_poly.type
_entity_poly.pdbx_seq_one_letter_code
_entity_poly.pdbx_strand_id
1 'polypeptide(L)'
;MAPDASDADIRTAYERRCEALNTAAPGEVPADRDLQRKVLTLAFRTLASPTERAAYNARMSTPPSVPVPALSLVPMETDPDALALKAEALTLRAEAMSLRAEAMSMRGGRTLAAGGFAADHGHSPLNDTASLLRKVLTVLGTLLAIALVARVLVMLLAGPSKPVAPGMDNDAREKVVLQDYYQTYGVRPANLAEMELMEAERRRKERSTQEARNAERDKARAADAERRAAEDTRRRADEVSARLHAEEQAFKERMRREDELAERDKRAKQERQERAERDESRRARQQEAEWRQVLRSN
;
A
#
# COMPACT_ATOMS: atom_id res chain seq x y z
N MET A 1 -20.38 -20.87 7.10
CA MET A 1 -21.82 -20.66 7.31
C MET A 1 -22.50 -20.72 5.95
N ALA A 2 -23.72 -21.24 5.90
CA ALA A 2 -24.50 -21.29 4.67
C ALA A 2 -24.95 -19.86 4.26
N PRO A 3 -25.11 -19.58 2.94
CA PRO A 3 -25.41 -18.23 2.44
C PRO A 3 -26.79 -17.69 2.83
N ASP A 4 -27.66 -18.55 3.34
CA ASP A 4 -29.03 -18.34 3.80
C ASP A 4 -29.18 -18.27 5.33
N ALA A 5 -28.07 -18.27 6.09
CA ALA A 5 -28.10 -18.21 7.55
C ALA A 5 -28.92 -17.01 8.07
N SER A 6 -29.68 -17.21 9.14
CA SER A 6 -30.49 -16.14 9.75
C SER A 6 -29.61 -15.12 10.49
N ASP A 7 -30.11 -13.91 10.70
CA ASP A 7 -29.38 -12.87 11.43
C ASP A 7 -29.05 -13.28 12.87
N ALA A 8 -29.91 -14.11 13.48
CA ALA A 8 -29.68 -14.69 14.79
C ALA A 8 -28.50 -15.68 14.78
N ASP A 9 -28.40 -16.50 13.72
CA ASP A 9 -27.27 -17.43 13.55
C ASP A 9 -25.95 -16.68 13.33
N ILE A 10 -25.99 -15.57 12.59
CA ILE A 10 -24.82 -14.70 12.34
C ILE A 10 -24.31 -14.08 13.64
N ARG A 11 -25.21 -13.60 14.50
CA ARG A 11 -24.86 -13.03 15.81
C ARG A 11 -24.27 -14.08 16.75
N THR A 12 -24.93 -15.23 16.89
CA THR A 12 -24.45 -16.30 17.78
C THR A 12 -23.11 -16.86 17.31
N ALA A 13 -22.89 -16.99 15.99
CA ALA A 13 -21.61 -17.39 15.44
C ALA A 13 -20.50 -16.34 15.69
N TYR A 14 -20.83 -15.05 15.57
CA TYR A 14 -19.90 -13.95 15.87
C TYR A 14 -19.48 -13.96 17.35
N GLU A 15 -20.44 -14.10 18.27
CA GLU A 15 -20.20 -14.16 19.71
C GLU A 15 -19.32 -15.36 20.08
N ARG A 16 -19.67 -16.56 19.58
CA ARG A 16 -18.88 -17.78 19.79
C ARG A 16 -17.45 -17.63 19.26
N ARG A 17 -17.25 -16.94 18.13
CA ARG A 17 -15.92 -16.74 17.55
C ARG A 17 -15.12 -15.68 18.31
N CYS A 18 -15.76 -14.63 18.84
CA CYS A 18 -15.12 -13.67 19.75
C CYS A 18 -14.64 -14.37 21.02
N GLU A 19 -15.46 -15.23 21.61
CA GLU A 19 -15.12 -15.99 22.81
C GLU A 19 -13.98 -16.97 22.56
N ALA A 20 -13.99 -17.68 21.42
CA ALA A 20 -12.90 -18.55 21.00
C ALA A 20 -11.58 -17.77 20.82
N LEU A 21 -11.62 -16.56 20.25
CA LEU A 21 -10.44 -15.70 20.13
C LEU A 21 -9.96 -15.21 21.49
N ASN A 22 -10.85 -14.94 22.43
CA ASN A 22 -10.47 -14.50 23.78
C ASN A 22 -9.84 -15.63 24.60
N THR A 23 -10.31 -16.87 24.43
CA THR A 23 -9.83 -18.07 25.12
C THR A 23 -8.65 -18.77 24.43
N ALA A 24 -8.31 -18.36 23.20
CA ALA A 24 -7.18 -18.92 22.44
C ALA A 24 -5.84 -18.77 23.20
N ALA A 25 -5.07 -19.85 23.19
CA ALA A 25 -3.85 -20.06 23.97
C ALA A 25 -2.76 -18.99 23.73
N PRO A 26 -1.87 -18.75 24.72
CA PRO A 26 -0.86 -17.67 24.70
C PRO A 26 0.28 -17.83 23.67
N GLY A 27 0.14 -18.70 22.66
CA GLY A 27 1.12 -18.93 21.59
C GLY A 27 0.84 -18.20 20.27
N GLU A 28 -0.32 -17.55 20.14
CA GLU A 28 -0.67 -16.79 18.93
C GLU A 28 -0.04 -15.40 18.96
N VAL A 29 0.58 -14.98 17.84
CA VAL A 29 1.20 -13.66 17.71
C VAL A 29 0.12 -12.59 17.95
N PRO A 30 0.33 -11.62 18.87
CA PRO A 30 -0.68 -10.60 19.20
C PRO A 30 -1.22 -9.83 17.98
N ALA A 31 -0.37 -9.62 16.97
CA ALA A 31 -0.75 -8.97 15.71
C ALA A 31 -1.77 -9.79 14.88
N ASP A 32 -1.65 -11.11 14.90
CA ASP A 32 -2.56 -12.01 14.15
C ASP A 32 -3.93 -12.06 14.83
N ARG A 33 -3.97 -12.07 16.17
CA ARG A 33 -5.25 -11.95 16.92
C ARG A 33 -5.96 -10.64 16.63
N ASP A 34 -5.23 -9.53 16.57
CA ASP A 34 -5.80 -8.23 16.24
C ASP A 34 -6.33 -8.16 14.81
N LEU A 35 -5.63 -8.79 13.86
CA LEU A 35 -6.09 -8.92 12.48
C LEU A 35 -7.35 -9.77 12.41
N GLN A 36 -7.36 -10.94 13.05
CA GLN A 36 -8.51 -11.85 13.10
C GLN A 36 -9.74 -11.17 13.71
N ARG A 37 -9.56 -10.39 14.80
CA ARG A 37 -10.66 -9.62 15.41
C ARG A 37 -11.22 -8.57 14.45
N LYS A 38 -10.35 -7.82 13.74
CA LYS A 38 -10.80 -6.81 12.77
C LYS A 38 -11.53 -7.43 11.59
N VAL A 39 -11.04 -8.56 11.07
CA VAL A 39 -11.70 -9.31 10.00
C VAL A 39 -13.06 -9.81 10.46
N LEU A 40 -13.16 -10.33 11.70
CA LEU A 40 -14.41 -10.79 12.27
C LEU A 40 -15.45 -9.65 12.40
N THR A 41 -15.04 -8.49 12.90
CA THR A 41 -15.92 -7.31 13.01
C THR A 41 -16.37 -6.81 11.64
N LEU A 42 -15.47 -6.79 10.65
CA LEU A 42 -15.81 -6.40 9.29
C LEU A 42 -16.82 -7.39 8.68
N ALA A 43 -16.56 -8.69 8.80
CA ALA A 43 -17.44 -9.74 8.29
C ALA A 43 -18.83 -9.66 8.93
N PHE A 44 -18.89 -9.46 10.26
CA PHE A 44 -20.16 -9.28 10.96
C PHE A 44 -20.91 -8.05 10.46
N ARG A 45 -20.25 -6.90 10.31
CA ARG A 45 -20.90 -5.68 9.78
C ARG A 45 -21.49 -5.90 8.39
N THR A 46 -20.72 -6.52 7.50
CA THR A 46 -21.15 -6.81 6.12
C THR A 46 -22.28 -7.82 6.04
N LEU A 47 -22.33 -8.80 6.96
CA LEU A 47 -23.33 -9.86 6.94
C LEU A 47 -24.58 -9.52 7.76
N ALA A 48 -24.47 -8.65 8.77
CA ALA A 48 -25.56 -8.23 9.65
C ALA A 48 -26.47 -7.17 9.01
N SER A 49 -26.00 -6.45 7.99
CA SER A 49 -26.85 -5.52 7.25
C SER A 49 -27.38 -6.20 5.97
N PRO A 50 -28.71 -6.24 5.76
CA PRO A 50 -29.29 -6.97 4.63
C PRO A 50 -28.86 -6.39 3.27
N THR A 51 -28.64 -5.07 3.20
CA THR A 51 -28.18 -4.37 1.99
C THR A 51 -26.73 -4.70 1.65
N GLU A 52 -25.81 -4.70 2.61
CA GLU A 52 -24.40 -5.04 2.34
C GLU A 52 -24.25 -6.54 2.06
N ARG A 53 -25.05 -7.38 2.74
CA ARG A 53 -25.12 -8.83 2.46
C ARG A 53 -25.57 -9.11 1.04
N ALA A 54 -26.62 -8.44 0.56
CA ALA A 54 -27.09 -8.57 -0.82
C ALA A 54 -26.03 -8.11 -1.82
N ALA A 55 -25.35 -6.99 -1.57
CA ALA A 55 -24.28 -6.49 -2.43
C ALA A 55 -23.05 -7.42 -2.45
N TYR A 56 -22.69 -7.99 -1.30
CA TYR A 56 -21.60 -8.96 -1.18
C TYR A 56 -21.93 -10.25 -1.92
N ASN A 57 -23.15 -10.78 -1.73
CA ASN A 57 -23.64 -11.97 -2.45
C ASN A 57 -23.69 -11.74 -3.97
N ALA A 58 -24.12 -10.55 -4.41
CA ALA A 58 -24.12 -10.18 -5.83
C ALA A 58 -22.71 -10.23 -6.43
N ARG A 59 -21.69 -9.75 -5.69
CA ARG A 59 -20.27 -9.81 -6.09
C ARG A 59 -19.68 -11.22 -6.08
N MET A 60 -20.22 -12.13 -5.25
CA MET A 60 -19.78 -13.53 -5.20
C MET A 60 -20.41 -14.39 -6.30
N SER A 61 -21.65 -14.08 -6.70
CA SER A 61 -22.37 -14.81 -7.77
C SER A 61 -22.04 -14.31 -9.18
N THR A 62 -21.50 -13.11 -9.33
CA THR A 62 -21.00 -12.62 -10.63
C THR A 62 -19.54 -13.03 -10.78
N PRO A 63 -19.16 -13.83 -11.80
CA PRO A 63 -17.75 -13.88 -12.18
C PRO A 63 -17.31 -12.44 -12.52
N PRO A 64 -16.03 -12.08 -12.39
CA PRO A 64 -15.54 -10.77 -12.81
C PRO A 64 -15.71 -10.62 -14.32
N SER A 65 -16.93 -10.28 -14.75
CA SER A 65 -17.20 -9.70 -16.05
C SER A 65 -16.61 -8.31 -15.97
N VAL A 66 -15.32 -8.24 -16.28
CA VAL A 66 -14.76 -7.05 -16.88
C VAL A 66 -15.62 -6.83 -18.12
N PRO A 67 -16.37 -5.72 -18.25
CA PRO A 67 -16.88 -5.35 -19.55
C PRO A 67 -15.65 -5.08 -20.40
N VAL A 68 -15.18 -6.08 -21.14
CA VAL A 68 -14.45 -5.86 -22.37
C VAL A 68 -15.52 -5.36 -23.32
N PRO A 69 -15.59 -4.04 -23.62
CA PRO A 69 -16.39 -3.62 -24.75
C PRO A 69 -15.80 -4.35 -25.95
N ALA A 70 -16.61 -5.23 -26.55
CA ALA A 70 -16.32 -5.75 -27.87
C ALA A 70 -16.08 -4.52 -28.75
N LEU A 71 -14.86 -4.40 -29.28
CA LEU A 71 -14.49 -3.36 -30.22
C LEU A 71 -15.29 -3.57 -31.51
N SER A 72 -16.56 -3.16 -31.51
CA SER A 72 -17.24 -2.79 -32.74
C SER A 72 -16.83 -1.34 -33.04
N LEU A 73 -16.09 -1.19 -34.13
CA LEU A 73 -15.76 0.10 -34.74
C LEU A 73 -17.06 0.71 -35.27
N VAL A 74 -17.82 1.35 -34.40
CA VAL A 74 -18.84 2.33 -34.78
C VAL A 74 -18.52 3.61 -34.02
N PRO A 75 -18.09 4.68 -34.71
CA PRO A 75 -17.89 5.97 -34.07
C PRO A 75 -19.28 6.55 -33.78
N MET A 76 -19.80 6.32 -32.57
CA MET A 76 -20.89 7.13 -32.03
C MET A 76 -20.28 8.29 -31.27
N GLU A 77 -20.93 9.44 -31.49
CA GLU A 77 -20.57 10.78 -31.04
C GLU A 77 -20.13 10.81 -29.58
N THR A 78 -19.06 11.55 -29.33
CA THR A 78 -18.51 11.77 -27.99
C THR A 78 -19.50 12.58 -27.17
N ASP A 79 -20.30 11.89 -26.36
CA ASP A 79 -21.22 12.50 -25.41
C ASP A 79 -20.39 13.30 -24.38
N PRO A 80 -20.48 14.64 -24.35
CA PRO A 80 -19.64 15.48 -23.49
C PRO A 80 -19.88 15.19 -22.00
N ASP A 81 -21.08 14.72 -21.66
CA ASP A 81 -21.47 14.36 -20.29
C ASP A 81 -20.74 13.12 -19.79
N ALA A 82 -20.42 12.16 -20.67
CA ALA A 82 -19.65 10.97 -20.31
C ALA A 82 -18.17 11.31 -20.01
N LEU A 83 -17.61 12.31 -20.70
CA LEU A 83 -16.27 12.82 -20.42
C LEU A 83 -16.24 13.63 -19.12
N ALA A 84 -17.28 14.43 -18.85
CA ALA A 84 -17.45 15.15 -17.59
C ALA A 84 -17.56 14.19 -16.40
N LEU A 85 -18.40 13.15 -16.50
CA LEU A 85 -18.54 12.10 -15.48
C LEU A 85 -17.22 11.36 -15.22
N LYS A 86 -16.42 11.11 -16.26
CA LYS A 86 -15.11 10.47 -16.11
C LYS A 86 -14.09 11.39 -15.42
N ALA A 87 -14.13 12.69 -15.71
CA ALA A 87 -13.29 13.68 -15.03
C ALA A 87 -13.70 13.84 -13.56
N GLU A 88 -14.99 13.84 -13.27
CA GLU A 88 -15.54 13.88 -11.91
C GLU A 88 -15.19 12.61 -11.11
N ALA A 89 -15.23 11.43 -11.75
CA ALA A 89 -14.80 10.19 -11.12
C ALA A 89 -13.29 10.16 -10.82
N LEU A 90 -12.45 10.74 -11.70
CA LEU A 90 -11.01 10.84 -11.49
C LEU A 90 -10.65 11.83 -10.37
N THR A 91 -11.38 12.96 -10.29
CA THR A 91 -11.19 13.94 -9.22
C THR A 91 -11.62 13.39 -7.85
N LEU A 92 -12.78 12.71 -7.78
CA LEU A 92 -13.22 12.01 -6.56
C LEU A 92 -12.22 10.93 -6.11
N ARG A 93 -11.61 10.22 -7.05
CA ARG A 93 -10.56 9.24 -6.74
C ARG A 93 -9.29 9.89 -6.20
N ALA A 94 -8.89 11.03 -6.75
CA ALA A 94 -7.73 11.78 -6.27
C ALA A 94 -7.97 12.33 -4.85
N GLU A 95 -9.17 12.86 -4.59
CA GLU A 95 -9.56 13.37 -3.29
C GLU A 95 -9.61 12.26 -2.23
N ALA A 96 -10.14 11.08 -2.58
CA ALA A 96 -10.13 9.91 -1.70
C ALA A 96 -8.70 9.42 -1.38
N MET A 97 -7.77 9.49 -2.34
CA MET A 97 -6.36 9.16 -2.08
C MET A 97 -5.68 10.20 -1.19
N SER A 98 -5.99 11.49 -1.37
CA SER A 98 -5.52 12.57 -0.50
C SER A 98 -5.99 12.39 0.95
N LEU A 99 -7.29 12.14 1.16
CA LEU A 99 -7.86 11.89 2.49
C LEU A 99 -7.26 10.65 3.16
N ARG A 100 -6.95 9.60 2.39
CA ARG A 100 -6.26 8.42 2.90
C ARG A 100 -4.82 8.74 3.34
N ALA A 101 -4.11 9.59 2.60
CA ALA A 101 -2.77 10.02 2.98
C ALA A 101 -2.80 10.89 4.25
N GLU A 102 -3.76 11.81 4.36
CA GLU A 102 -3.96 12.65 5.54
C GLU A 102 -4.34 11.82 6.78
N ALA A 103 -5.21 10.81 6.62
CA ALA A 103 -5.56 9.89 7.71
C ALA A 103 -4.38 9.04 8.18
N MET A 104 -3.47 8.63 7.27
CA MET A 104 -2.24 7.94 7.66
C MET A 104 -1.26 8.89 8.38
N SER A 105 -1.19 10.15 7.97
CA SER A 105 -0.39 11.18 8.64
C SER A 105 -0.89 11.46 10.07
N MET A 106 -2.21 11.58 10.27
CA MET A 106 -2.80 11.77 11.61
C MET A 106 -2.65 10.55 12.52
N ARG A 107 -2.52 9.34 11.96
CA ARG A 107 -2.25 8.12 12.72
C ARG A 107 -0.80 8.03 13.20
N GLY A 108 0.14 8.62 12.47
CA GLY A 108 1.56 8.70 12.87
C GLY A 108 1.82 9.63 14.07
N GLY A 109 0.90 10.54 14.39
CA GLY A 109 1.07 11.54 15.46
C GLY A 109 0.45 11.20 16.82
N ARG A 110 -0.29 10.09 16.97
CA ARG A 110 -1.13 9.83 18.17
C ARG A 110 -0.66 8.69 19.10
N THR A 111 0.55 8.15 18.94
CA THR A 111 1.04 7.03 19.76
C THR A 111 1.90 7.42 20.98
N LEU A 112 2.02 8.70 21.34
CA LEU A 112 2.91 9.15 22.44
C LEU A 112 2.20 9.84 23.63
N ALA A 113 0.95 9.49 23.93
CA ALA A 113 0.28 10.03 25.11
C ALA A 113 -0.73 9.04 25.71
N ALA A 114 -0.26 8.00 26.39
CA ALA A 114 -0.99 7.31 27.46
C ALA A 114 -0.10 6.28 28.17
N GLY A 115 0.21 6.51 29.45
CA GLY A 115 0.67 5.46 30.38
C GLY A 115 1.79 5.86 31.36
N GLY A 116 1.44 6.37 32.54
CA GLY A 116 2.16 6.07 33.80
C GLY A 116 1.60 4.77 34.38
N PHE A 117 2.22 3.97 35.27
CA PHE A 117 3.22 4.19 36.32
C PHE A 117 3.87 2.84 36.71
N ALA A 118 5.00 2.91 37.43
CA ALA A 118 5.62 1.95 38.37
C ALA A 118 6.90 1.18 37.94
N ALA A 119 8.01 1.60 38.58
CA ALA A 119 9.24 0.90 39.03
C ALA A 119 9.79 -0.26 38.17
N ASP A 120 11.05 -0.29 37.73
CA ASP A 120 12.26 -0.50 38.54
C ASP A 120 13.50 -0.47 37.61
N HIS A 121 14.70 -0.56 38.19
CA HIS A 121 16.02 -0.11 37.72
C HIS A 121 16.47 -0.51 36.30
N GLY A 122 16.97 0.48 35.56
CA GLY A 122 17.77 0.29 34.35
C GLY A 122 18.07 1.61 33.64
N HIS A 123 19.29 2.10 33.77
CA HIS A 123 19.77 3.33 33.12
C HIS A 123 19.45 3.33 31.62
N SER A 124 18.51 4.20 31.21
CA SER A 124 18.13 4.42 29.81
C SER A 124 18.35 5.90 29.44
N PRO A 125 18.98 6.21 28.30
CA PRO A 125 19.45 7.56 27.93
C PRO A 125 18.35 8.54 27.49
N LEU A 126 17.07 8.22 27.71
CA LEU A 126 15.93 9.00 27.21
C LEU A 126 15.38 10.03 28.22
N ASN A 127 15.88 10.06 29.45
CA ASN A 127 15.48 11.06 30.47
C ASN A 127 16.31 12.36 30.43
N ASP A 128 17.38 12.42 29.64
CA ASP A 128 18.25 13.59 29.58
C ASP A 128 17.57 14.78 28.88
N THR A 129 16.70 14.51 27.91
CA THR A 129 16.00 15.55 27.13
C THR A 129 15.01 16.35 28.00
N ALA A 130 14.32 15.71 28.94
CA ALA A 130 13.39 16.38 29.85
C ALA A 130 14.10 17.23 30.93
N SER A 131 15.26 16.77 31.40
CA SER A 131 16.13 17.49 32.34
C SER A 131 16.78 18.71 31.67
N LEU A 132 17.27 18.54 30.45
CA LEU A 132 17.82 19.62 29.63
C LEU A 132 16.76 20.67 29.28
N LEU A 133 15.53 20.25 28.94
CA LEU A 133 14.45 21.19 28.63
C LEU A 133 14.10 22.06 29.84
N ARG A 134 14.04 21.49 31.06
CA ARG A 134 13.81 22.25 32.29
C ARG A 134 14.96 23.23 32.57
N LYS A 135 16.21 22.80 32.42
CA LYS A 135 17.39 23.68 32.59
C LYS A 135 17.38 24.83 31.58
N VAL A 136 17.09 24.56 30.31
CA VAL A 136 16.97 25.59 29.25
C VAL A 136 15.83 26.55 29.54
N LEU A 137 14.64 26.07 29.95
CA LEU A 137 13.52 26.94 30.31
C LEU A 137 13.85 27.86 31.49
N THR A 138 14.58 27.34 32.48
CA THR A 138 14.97 28.13 33.67
C THR A 138 15.96 29.21 33.29
N VAL A 139 16.99 28.87 32.48
CA VAL A 139 17.98 29.84 31.98
C VAL A 139 17.29 30.91 31.12
N LEU A 140 16.40 30.49 30.21
CA LEU A 140 15.67 31.42 29.33
C LEU A 140 14.75 32.35 30.14
N GLY A 141 14.06 31.83 31.15
CA GLY A 141 13.22 32.62 32.05
C GLY A 141 14.02 33.65 32.84
N THR A 142 15.20 33.28 33.34
CA THR A 142 16.09 34.23 34.04
C THR A 142 16.64 35.31 33.10
N LEU A 143 16.99 34.96 31.86
CA LEU A 143 17.44 35.92 30.85
C LEU A 143 16.33 36.93 30.49
N LEU A 144 15.09 36.46 30.34
CA LEU A 144 13.95 37.33 30.05
C LEU A 144 13.70 38.31 31.21
N ALA A 145 13.81 37.86 32.46
CA ALA A 145 13.68 38.71 33.64
C ALA A 145 14.78 39.79 33.68
N ILE A 146 16.03 39.43 33.41
CA ILE A 146 17.16 40.38 33.35
C ILE A 146 16.95 41.41 32.23
N ALA A 147 16.49 40.98 31.05
CA ALA A 147 16.20 41.88 29.93
C ALA A 147 15.08 42.88 30.27
N LEU A 148 14.05 42.44 31.02
CA LEU A 148 12.94 43.28 31.47
C LEU A 148 13.43 44.34 32.48
N VAL A 149 14.27 43.94 33.44
CA VAL A 149 14.88 44.87 34.41
C VAL A 149 15.79 45.87 33.70
N ALA A 150 16.63 45.42 32.76
CA ALA A 150 17.46 46.31 31.96
C ALA A 150 16.62 47.31 31.13
N ARG A 151 15.49 46.86 30.55
CA ARG A 151 14.59 47.72 29.78
C ARG A 151 13.89 48.76 30.65
N VAL A 152 13.47 48.40 31.87
CA VAL A 152 12.92 49.37 32.83
C VAL A 152 13.99 50.37 33.26
N LEU A 153 15.23 49.94 33.45
CA LEU A 153 16.35 50.82 33.77
C LEU A 153 16.63 51.83 32.63
N VAL A 154 16.60 51.36 31.38
CA VAL A 154 16.76 52.23 30.20
C VAL A 154 15.60 53.21 30.06
N MET A 155 14.35 52.80 30.32
CA MET A 155 13.21 53.74 30.33
C MET A 155 13.28 54.78 31.45
N LEU A 156 13.97 54.48 32.56
CA LEU A 156 14.16 55.41 33.68
C LEU A 156 15.32 56.39 33.43
N LEU A 157 16.37 55.98 32.71
CA LEU A 157 17.50 56.85 32.36
C LEU A 157 17.30 57.63 31.05
N ALA A 158 16.58 57.06 30.08
CA ALA A 158 16.20 57.74 28.86
C ALA A 158 14.90 58.52 29.13
N GLY A 159 15.03 59.76 29.59
CA GLY A 159 13.90 60.66 29.85
C GLY A 159 12.92 60.78 28.67
N PRO A 160 11.74 61.40 28.89
CA PRO A 160 10.62 61.35 27.94
C PRO A 160 11.04 61.84 26.55
N SER A 161 11.18 60.89 25.61
CA SER A 161 11.43 61.18 24.20
C SER A 161 10.20 61.85 23.60
N LYS A 162 10.36 63.10 23.16
CA LYS A 162 9.34 63.85 22.41
C LYS A 162 8.92 63.05 21.16
N PRO A 163 7.62 62.89 20.87
CA PRO A 163 7.19 62.21 19.66
C PRO A 163 7.62 63.03 18.43
N VAL A 164 8.46 62.43 17.58
CA VAL A 164 8.83 62.97 16.27
C VAL A 164 7.61 62.90 15.36
N ALA A 165 7.39 63.97 14.59
CA ALA A 165 6.24 64.10 13.70
C ALA A 165 6.23 62.97 12.63
N PRO A 166 5.09 62.28 12.41
CA PRO A 166 5.01 61.02 11.67
C PRO A 166 5.24 61.09 10.14
N GLY A 167 5.60 62.26 9.60
CA GLY A 167 5.73 62.47 8.15
C GLY A 167 7.18 62.55 7.63
N MET A 168 8.11 63.15 8.39
CA MET A 168 9.48 63.39 7.90
C MET A 168 10.35 62.13 7.90
N ASP A 169 10.02 61.17 8.77
CA ASP A 169 10.74 59.90 8.84
C ASP A 169 10.42 58.98 7.63
N ASN A 170 9.23 59.10 7.04
CA ASN A 170 8.81 58.23 5.94
C ASN A 170 9.50 58.62 4.62
N ASP A 171 9.57 59.91 4.29
CA ASP A 171 10.26 60.39 3.09
C ASP A 171 11.77 60.10 3.13
N ALA A 172 12.37 60.22 4.32
CA ALA A 172 13.78 59.87 4.52
C ALA A 172 14.02 58.37 4.35
N ARG A 173 13.12 57.52 4.87
CA ARG A 173 13.18 56.07 4.71
C ARG A 173 13.01 55.64 3.26
N GLU A 174 12.04 56.21 2.54
CA GLU A 174 11.80 55.88 1.13
C GLU A 174 13.03 56.17 0.27
N LYS A 175 13.69 57.32 0.47
CA LYS A 175 14.94 57.66 -0.25
C LYS A 175 16.08 56.70 0.05
N VAL A 176 16.22 56.26 1.30
CA VAL A 176 17.26 55.28 1.70
C VAL A 176 16.99 53.93 1.04
N VAL A 177 15.73 53.47 1.03
CA VAL A 177 15.34 52.20 0.40
C VAL A 177 15.56 52.22 -1.11
N LEU A 178 15.19 53.32 -1.78
CA LEU A 178 15.43 53.49 -3.22
C LEU A 178 16.93 53.56 -3.56
N GLN A 179 17.74 54.19 -2.69
CA GLN A 179 19.19 54.23 -2.85
C GLN A 179 19.82 52.84 -2.72
N ASP A 180 19.38 52.06 -1.72
CA ASP A 180 19.85 50.69 -1.48
C ASP A 180 19.44 49.75 -2.64
N TYR A 181 18.21 49.90 -3.15
CA TYR A 181 17.74 49.16 -4.32
C TYR A 181 18.56 49.48 -5.57
N TYR A 182 18.90 50.75 -5.79
CA TYR A 182 19.76 51.16 -6.89
C TYR A 182 21.19 50.61 -6.76
N GLN A 183 21.75 50.57 -5.55
CA GLN A 183 23.06 49.96 -5.31
C GLN A 183 23.04 48.46 -5.58
N THR A 184 21.95 47.79 -5.21
CA THR A 184 21.83 46.33 -5.32
C THR A 184 21.54 45.87 -6.76
N TYR A 185 20.70 46.60 -7.49
CA TYR A 185 20.18 46.15 -8.80
C TYR A 185 20.51 47.09 -9.97
N GLY A 186 21.09 48.26 -9.72
CA GLY A 186 21.47 49.23 -10.74
C GLY A 186 20.31 49.95 -11.45
N VAL A 187 19.06 49.65 -11.07
CA VAL A 187 17.85 50.25 -11.62
C VAL A 187 17.27 51.21 -10.58
N ARG A 188 16.92 52.44 -10.99
CA ARG A 188 16.31 53.44 -10.11
C ARG A 188 14.79 53.41 -10.29
N PRO A 189 14.01 52.93 -9.31
CA PRO A 189 12.56 53.03 -9.33
C PRO A 189 12.14 54.50 -9.17
N ALA A 190 11.04 54.93 -9.79
CA ALA A 190 10.52 56.28 -9.64
C ALA A 190 9.85 56.49 -8.28
N ASN A 191 9.31 55.43 -7.65
CA ASN A 191 8.73 55.44 -6.31
C ASN A 191 8.81 54.06 -5.64
N LEU A 192 8.51 53.98 -4.34
CA LEU A 192 8.51 52.71 -3.59
C LEU A 192 7.56 51.65 -4.19
N ALA A 193 6.41 52.07 -4.72
CA ALA A 193 5.41 51.17 -5.30
C ALA A 193 5.92 50.49 -6.59
N GLU A 194 6.67 51.21 -7.43
CA GLU A 194 7.29 50.67 -8.63
C GLU A 194 8.41 49.68 -8.29
N MET A 195 9.18 49.98 -7.24
CA MET A 195 10.21 49.06 -6.72
C MET A 195 9.58 47.72 -6.29
N GLU A 196 8.50 47.76 -5.53
CA GLU A 196 7.79 46.57 -5.06
C GLU A 196 7.21 45.76 -6.23
N LEU A 197 6.68 46.45 -7.25
CA LEU A 197 6.17 45.80 -8.45
C LEU A 197 7.29 45.10 -9.24
N MET A 198 8.47 45.71 -9.38
CA MET A 198 9.63 45.09 -10.03
C MET A 198 10.13 43.86 -9.24
N GLU A 199 10.15 43.92 -7.90
CA GLU A 199 10.47 42.75 -7.09
C GLU A 199 9.43 41.63 -7.24
N ALA A 200 8.15 41.98 -7.28
CA ALA A 200 7.07 41.02 -7.46
C ALA A 200 7.17 40.33 -8.83
N GLU A 201 7.49 41.08 -9.90
CA GLU A 201 7.70 40.52 -11.23
C GLU A 201 8.91 39.59 -11.28
N ARG A 202 10.03 39.97 -10.65
CA ARG A 202 11.21 39.10 -10.55
C ARG A 202 10.93 37.82 -9.78
N ARG A 203 10.24 37.90 -8.64
CA ARG A 203 9.83 36.71 -7.88
C ARG A 203 8.90 35.81 -8.70
N ARG A 204 7.99 36.38 -9.51
CA ARG A 204 7.15 35.60 -10.43
C ARG A 204 7.98 34.90 -11.50
N LYS A 205 8.97 35.59 -12.09
CA LYS A 205 9.86 35.02 -13.10
C LYS A 205 10.78 33.94 -12.52
N GLU A 206 11.32 34.16 -11.33
CA GLU A 206 12.12 33.16 -10.62
C GLU A 206 11.28 31.93 -10.28
N ARG A 207 10.06 32.11 -9.77
CA ARG A 207 9.12 30.99 -9.54
C ARG A 207 8.79 30.25 -10.82
N SER A 208 8.47 30.93 -11.92
CA SER A 208 8.13 30.26 -13.18
C SER A 208 9.32 29.49 -13.76
N THR A 209 10.54 30.04 -13.69
CA THR A 209 11.76 29.31 -14.12
C THR A 209 12.06 28.12 -13.22
N GLN A 210 11.85 28.24 -11.91
CA GLN A 210 12.06 27.16 -10.96
C GLN A 210 11.00 26.05 -11.13
N GLU A 211 9.74 26.42 -11.34
CA GLU A 211 8.64 25.51 -11.64
C GLU A 211 8.88 24.78 -12.97
N ALA A 212 9.36 25.47 -14.01
CA ALA A 212 9.72 24.84 -15.28
C ALA A 212 10.84 23.80 -15.10
N ARG A 213 11.88 24.12 -14.33
CA ARG A 213 12.96 23.18 -14.00
C ARG A 213 12.48 21.99 -13.18
N ASN A 214 11.61 22.21 -12.20
CA ASN A 214 11.04 21.12 -11.40
C ASN A 214 10.15 20.23 -12.26
N ALA A 215 9.29 20.81 -13.11
CA ALA A 215 8.43 20.07 -14.02
C ALA A 215 9.24 19.23 -15.03
N GLU A 216 10.36 19.75 -15.53
CA GLU A 216 11.27 18.99 -16.40
C GLU A 216 11.90 17.80 -15.66
N ARG A 217 12.37 18.00 -14.42
CA ARG A 217 12.93 16.93 -13.59
C ARG A 217 11.89 15.86 -13.26
N ASP A 218 10.64 16.26 -12.99
CA ASP A 218 9.56 15.32 -12.70
C ASP A 218 9.14 14.55 -13.94
N LYS A 219 9.11 15.19 -15.11
CA LYS A 219 8.92 14.50 -16.41
C LYS A 219 10.02 13.49 -16.68
N ALA A 220 11.29 13.86 -16.45
CA ALA A 220 12.42 12.94 -16.62
C ALA A 220 12.32 11.73 -15.68
N ARG A 221 12.00 11.98 -14.39
CA ARG A 221 11.78 10.91 -13.40
C ARG A 221 10.62 9.99 -13.77
N ALA A 222 9.51 10.54 -14.27
CA ALA A 222 8.36 9.78 -14.71
C ALA A 222 8.71 8.90 -15.92
N ALA A 223 9.43 9.42 -16.91
CA ALA A 223 9.89 8.67 -18.07
C ALA A 223 10.84 7.52 -17.69
N ASP A 224 11.77 7.76 -16.77
CA ASP A 224 12.67 6.71 -16.27
C ASP A 224 11.92 5.64 -15.47
N ALA A 225 10.92 6.04 -14.67
CA ALA A 225 10.07 5.11 -13.93
C ALA A 225 9.23 4.23 -14.88
N GLU A 226 8.69 4.81 -15.96
CA GLU A 226 7.95 4.08 -16.98
C GLU A 226 8.83 3.07 -17.70
N ARG A 227 10.07 3.45 -18.07
CA ARG A 227 11.04 2.51 -18.67
C ARG A 227 11.34 1.33 -17.77
N ARG A 228 11.58 1.57 -16.48
CA ARG A 228 11.82 0.50 -15.50
C ARG A 228 10.60 -0.40 -15.34
N ALA A 229 9.40 0.18 -15.28
CA ALA A 229 8.16 -0.60 -15.21
C ALA A 229 7.95 -1.46 -16.47
N ALA A 230 8.27 -0.93 -17.66
CA ALA A 230 8.21 -1.67 -18.91
C ALA A 230 9.23 -2.83 -18.95
N GLU A 231 10.45 -2.63 -18.43
CA GLU A 231 11.43 -3.71 -18.30
C GLU A 231 11.01 -4.76 -17.27
N ASP A 232 10.47 -4.36 -16.11
CA ASP A 232 10.00 -5.28 -15.08
C ASP A 232 8.83 -6.14 -15.57
N THR A 233 7.91 -5.54 -16.33
CA THR A 233 6.81 -6.28 -16.95
C THR A 233 7.30 -7.30 -17.98
N ARG A 234 8.31 -6.95 -18.79
CA ARG A 234 8.95 -7.90 -19.71
C ARG A 234 9.62 -9.06 -18.95
N ARG A 235 10.40 -8.75 -17.91
CA ARG A 235 11.05 -9.79 -17.08
C ARG A 235 10.04 -10.75 -16.47
N ARG A 236 8.94 -10.23 -15.92
CA ARG A 236 7.87 -11.07 -15.37
C ARG A 236 7.20 -11.93 -16.45
N ALA A 237 7.00 -11.39 -17.65
CA ALA A 237 6.46 -12.18 -18.76
C ALA A 237 7.41 -13.32 -19.13
N ASP A 238 8.72 -13.05 -19.23
CA ASP A 238 9.73 -14.07 -19.51
C ASP A 238 9.80 -15.14 -18.42
N GLU A 239 9.74 -14.74 -17.14
CA GLU A 239 9.68 -15.67 -16.00
C GLU A 239 8.44 -16.57 -16.04
N VAL A 240 7.27 -16.00 -16.34
CA VAL A 240 6.02 -16.74 -16.47
C VAL A 240 6.07 -17.70 -17.67
N SER A 241 6.60 -17.26 -18.81
CA SER A 241 6.79 -18.10 -19.99
C SER A 241 7.78 -19.24 -19.75
N ALA A 242 8.91 -18.96 -19.10
CA ALA A 242 9.91 -19.97 -18.74
C ALA A 242 9.33 -21.00 -17.77
N ARG A 243 8.57 -20.54 -16.76
CA ARG A 243 7.89 -21.43 -15.81
C ARG A 243 6.86 -22.31 -16.50
N LEU A 244 6.02 -21.72 -17.35
CA LEU A 244 5.01 -22.46 -18.10
C LEU A 244 5.66 -23.55 -18.98
N HIS A 245 6.74 -23.22 -19.67
CA HIS A 245 7.48 -24.20 -20.47
C HIS A 245 8.11 -25.30 -19.63
N ALA A 246 8.69 -24.98 -18.47
CA ALA A 246 9.25 -25.99 -17.56
C ALA A 246 8.17 -26.94 -17.02
N GLU A 247 7.00 -26.39 -16.65
CA GLU A 247 5.85 -27.18 -16.20
C GLU A 247 5.30 -28.07 -17.32
N GLU A 248 5.21 -27.55 -18.55
CA GLU A 248 4.78 -28.32 -19.73
C GLU A 248 5.76 -29.47 -20.03
N GLN A 249 7.07 -29.22 -19.97
CA GLN A 249 8.08 -30.27 -20.16
C GLN A 249 8.00 -31.34 -19.07
N ALA A 250 7.89 -30.93 -17.80
CA ALA A 250 7.73 -31.87 -16.70
C ALA A 250 6.45 -32.71 -16.83
N PHE A 251 5.36 -32.11 -17.32
CA PHE A 251 4.13 -32.82 -17.61
C PHE A 251 4.31 -33.85 -18.73
N LYS A 252 4.96 -33.47 -19.84
CA LYS A 252 5.27 -34.38 -20.95
C LYS A 252 6.14 -35.57 -20.52
N GLU A 253 7.13 -35.33 -19.65
CA GLU A 253 7.96 -36.41 -19.11
C GLU A 253 7.18 -37.36 -18.22
N ARG A 254 6.27 -36.85 -17.38
CA ARG A 254 5.41 -37.70 -16.54
C ARG A 254 4.53 -38.60 -17.40
N MET A 255 3.90 -38.04 -18.43
CA MET A 255 3.08 -38.81 -19.38
C MET A 255 3.90 -39.92 -20.06
N ARG A 256 5.12 -39.61 -20.54
CA ARG A 256 6.01 -40.62 -21.15
C ARG A 256 6.35 -41.75 -20.18
N ARG A 257 6.66 -41.43 -18.92
CA ARG A 257 6.96 -42.45 -17.91
C ARG A 257 5.74 -43.31 -17.59
N GLU A 258 4.56 -42.70 -17.52
CA GLU A 258 3.32 -43.42 -17.27
C GLU A 258 2.98 -44.37 -18.43
N ASP A 259 3.14 -43.91 -19.68
CA ASP A 259 2.97 -44.74 -20.87
C ASP A 259 3.96 -45.91 -20.90
N GLU A 260 5.24 -45.66 -20.58
CA GLU A 260 6.25 -46.72 -20.48
C GLU A 260 5.93 -47.75 -19.39
N LEU A 261 5.44 -47.29 -18.22
CA LEU A 261 5.01 -48.18 -17.14
C LEU A 261 3.78 -48.98 -17.53
N ALA A 262 2.80 -48.36 -18.20
CA ALA A 262 1.60 -49.03 -18.69
C ALA A 262 1.95 -50.10 -19.73
N GLU A 263 2.86 -49.83 -20.67
CA GLU A 263 3.34 -50.81 -21.64
C GLU A 263 4.10 -51.97 -20.98
N ARG A 264 4.93 -51.68 -19.97
CA ARG A 264 5.61 -52.73 -19.18
C ARG A 264 4.63 -53.61 -18.41
N ASP A 265 3.61 -53.02 -17.80
CA ASP A 265 2.57 -53.76 -17.08
C ASP A 265 1.74 -54.63 -18.04
N LYS A 266 1.38 -54.11 -19.23
CA LYS A 266 0.73 -54.91 -20.28
C LYS A 266 1.58 -56.11 -20.69
N ARG A 267 2.87 -55.91 -20.96
CA ARG A 267 3.79 -57.00 -21.32
C ARG A 267 3.94 -58.02 -20.19
N ALA A 268 4.07 -57.56 -18.94
CA ALA A 268 4.16 -58.44 -17.78
C ALA A 268 2.87 -59.27 -17.59
N LYS A 269 1.70 -58.68 -17.84
CA LYS A 269 0.41 -59.40 -17.82
C LYS A 269 0.31 -60.44 -18.93
N GLN A 270 0.73 -60.10 -20.15
CA GLN A 270 0.77 -61.04 -21.27
C GLN A 270 1.71 -62.22 -20.97
N GLU A 271 2.94 -61.97 -20.49
CA GLU A 271 3.86 -63.04 -20.11
C GLU A 271 3.30 -63.93 -19.00
N ARG A 272 2.58 -63.35 -18.02
CA ARG A 272 1.92 -64.13 -16.96
C ARG A 272 0.81 -65.02 -17.51
N GLN A 273 0.02 -64.52 -18.46
CA GLN A 273 -1.03 -65.29 -19.12
C GLN A 273 -0.42 -66.44 -19.93
N GLU A 274 0.60 -66.16 -20.76
CA GLU A 274 1.28 -67.21 -21.54
C GLU A 274 1.91 -68.29 -20.66
N ARG A 275 2.49 -67.91 -19.51
CA ARG A 275 3.04 -68.87 -18.55
C ARG A 275 1.93 -69.73 -17.92
N ALA A 276 0.82 -69.12 -17.53
CA ALA A 276 -0.33 -69.84 -16.98
C ALA A 276 -0.90 -70.84 -18.00
N GLU A 277 -1.08 -70.43 -19.25
CA GLU A 277 -1.57 -71.31 -20.33
C GLU A 277 -0.61 -72.48 -20.61
N ARG A 278 0.71 -72.23 -20.56
CA ARG A 278 1.72 -73.30 -20.71
C ARG A 278 1.67 -74.28 -19.55
N ASP A 279 1.50 -73.80 -18.32
CA ASP A 279 1.40 -74.66 -17.14
C ASP A 279 0.11 -75.47 -17.15
N GLU A 280 -1.02 -74.89 -17.56
CA GLU A 280 -2.29 -75.60 -17.77
C GLU A 280 -2.18 -76.65 -18.87
N SER A 281 -1.56 -76.31 -20.00
CA SER A 281 -1.30 -77.26 -21.09
C SER A 281 -0.42 -78.44 -20.65
N ARG A 282 0.57 -78.19 -19.78
CA ARG A 282 1.41 -79.26 -19.20
C ARG A 282 0.59 -80.18 -18.30
N ARG A 283 -0.28 -79.62 -17.45
CA ARG A 283 -1.17 -80.41 -16.58
C ARG A 283 -2.13 -81.27 -17.40
N ALA A 284 -2.75 -80.70 -18.44
CA ALA A 284 -3.65 -81.43 -19.33
C ALA A 284 -2.95 -82.62 -20.01
N ARG A 285 -1.73 -82.41 -20.53
CA ARG A 285 -0.93 -83.49 -21.15
C ARG A 285 -0.53 -84.58 -20.16
N GLN A 286 -0.22 -84.23 -18.92
CA GLN A 286 0.09 -85.20 -17.87
C GLN A 286 -1.15 -86.05 -17.56
N GLN A 287 -2.32 -85.42 -17.38
CA GLN A 287 -3.56 -86.13 -17.16
C GLN A 287 -3.88 -87.07 -18.33
N GLU A 288 -3.77 -86.61 -19.58
CA GLU A 288 -3.97 -87.47 -20.76
C GLU A 288 -3.03 -88.68 -20.78
N ALA A 289 -1.76 -88.49 -20.38
CA ALA A 289 -0.80 -89.58 -20.30
C ALA A 289 -1.16 -90.60 -19.21
N GLU A 290 -1.63 -90.14 -18.04
CA GLU A 290 -2.11 -90.98 -16.96
C GLU A 290 -3.35 -91.78 -17.38
N TRP A 291 -4.37 -91.11 -17.97
CA TRP A 291 -5.56 -91.78 -18.50
C TRP A 291 -5.22 -92.82 -19.57
N ARG A 292 -4.25 -92.53 -20.44
CA ARG A 292 -3.75 -93.48 -21.45
C ARG A 292 -3.08 -94.70 -20.83
N GLN A 293 -2.37 -94.56 -19.71
CA GLN A 293 -1.79 -95.71 -19.01
C GLN A 293 -2.87 -96.58 -18.36
N VAL A 294 -3.86 -95.96 -17.68
CA VAL A 294 -4.98 -96.66 -17.04
C VAL A 294 -5.81 -97.45 -18.07
N LEU A 295 -6.09 -96.85 -19.23
CA LEU A 295 -6.81 -97.52 -20.32
C LEU A 295 -6.01 -98.64 -21.00
N ARG A 296 -4.68 -98.67 -20.83
CA ARG A 296 -3.81 -99.70 -21.42
C ARG A 296 -3.51 -100.86 -20.44
N SER A 297 -3.79 -100.66 -19.15
CA SER A 297 -3.63 -101.68 -18.09
C SER A 297 -4.92 -102.45 -17.75
N ASN A 298 -6.05 -102.06 -18.34
CA ASN A 298 -7.31 -102.81 -18.36
C ASN A 298 -7.45 -103.56 -19.69
#